data_AF-A0A536TSB6-F1
#
_entry.id   AF-A0A536TSB6-F1
#
_cell.length_a   1.000
_cell.length_b   1.000
_cell.length_c   1.000
_cell.angle_alpha   90.00
_cell.angle_beta   90.00
_cell.angle_gamma   90.00
#
_symmetry.space_group_name_H-M   'P 1'
#
loop_
_entity.id
_entity.type
_entity.pdbx_description
1 polymer ?
#
loop_
_entity_poly.entity_id
_entity_poly.type
_entity_poly.pdbx_seq_one_letter_code
_entity_poly.pdbx_strand_id
1 'polypeptide(L)'
;MTRAITSGSSATEQRRLGERSTYILKNPGGFVLCVLKAFRKNQGLLLAGAVAYYTLLSLIPLLILMLIGLSHVIDQARLLATMTEYLDFIVPGQSSALVGELRAFLEHGQTIGVVLLVTMVFFSALAFTVLENAMSVIFYHRVAVRRRRFVVSALLPYVFIVFLGLGLLVVTVVAGKLVTLATHNITVFGVPHSLSDLSDYLLYLLGVAGEILILTAIYLVMPVGRLSLRHALI
;
A
#
# COMPACT_ATOMS: atom_id res chain seq x y z
N MET A 1 -20.46 44.41 27.58
CA MET A 1 -20.98 43.08 28.00
C MET A 1 -20.51 42.05 26.98
N THR A 2 -19.26 41.59 27.03
CA THR A 2 -18.72 40.54 27.93
C THR A 2 -19.02 39.13 27.39
N ARG A 3 -18.00 38.60 26.69
CA ARG A 3 -17.43 37.23 26.73
C ARG A 3 -18.32 36.02 27.06
N ALA A 4 -17.96 34.93 26.34
CA ALA A 4 -17.84 33.54 26.81
C ALA A 4 -19.00 32.59 26.49
N ILE A 5 -18.97 31.94 25.32
CA ILE A 5 -19.61 30.62 25.12
C ILE A 5 -18.71 29.59 24.39
N THR A 6 -17.54 29.95 23.84
CA THR A 6 -16.75 29.01 23.03
C THR A 6 -15.60 28.28 23.73
N SER A 7 -15.32 28.52 25.02
CA SER A 7 -14.17 27.88 25.72
C SER A 7 -14.50 26.61 26.53
N GLY A 8 -15.78 26.22 26.66
CA GLY A 8 -16.18 25.10 27.52
C GLY A 8 -16.10 23.71 26.88
N SER A 9 -16.19 23.62 25.55
CA SER A 9 -16.24 22.34 24.82
C SER A 9 -14.86 21.73 24.59
N SER A 10 -13.84 22.55 24.31
CA SER A 10 -12.48 22.06 24.03
C SER A 10 -11.77 21.52 25.28
N ALA A 11 -11.98 22.15 26.44
CA ALA A 11 -11.35 21.77 27.69
C ALA A 11 -11.89 20.44 28.27
N THR A 12 -13.18 20.16 28.07
CA THR A 12 -13.80 18.88 28.47
C THR A 12 -13.42 17.74 27.53
N GLU A 13 -13.26 18.01 26.24
CA GLU A 13 -12.77 17.02 25.26
C GLU A 13 -11.30 16.66 25.51
N GLN A 14 -10.45 17.65 25.80
CA GLN A 14 -9.04 17.45 26.15
C GLN A 14 -8.86 16.67 27.47
N ARG A 15 -9.67 16.94 28.51
CA ARG A 15 -9.67 16.14 29.75
C ARG A 15 -10.07 14.68 29.52
N ARG A 16 -11.09 14.43 28.69
CA ARG A 16 -11.53 13.05 28.34
C ARG A 16 -10.48 12.29 27.52
N LEU A 17 -9.75 12.96 26.63
CA LEU A 17 -8.64 12.36 25.88
C LEU A 17 -7.47 12.01 26.80
N GLY A 18 -7.13 12.88 27.75
CA GLY A 18 -6.10 12.63 28.76
C GLY A 18 -6.43 11.44 29.67
N GLU A 19 -7.67 11.33 30.18
CA GLU A 19 -8.09 10.22 31.03
C GLU A 19 -8.09 8.86 30.30
N ARG A 20 -8.55 8.84 29.04
CA ARG A 20 -8.53 7.62 28.20
C ARG A 20 -7.11 7.16 27.87
N SER A 21 -6.21 8.09 27.55
CA SER A 21 -4.82 7.76 27.28
C SER A 21 -4.10 7.24 28.53
N THR A 22 -4.43 7.77 29.70
CA THR A 22 -3.90 7.31 31.00
C THR A 22 -4.41 5.91 31.38
N TYR A 23 -5.64 5.55 30.99
CA TYR A 23 -6.18 4.19 31.19
C TYR A 23 -5.49 3.13 30.31
N ILE A 24 -5.16 3.48 29.06
CA ILE A 24 -4.44 2.59 28.14
C ILE A 24 -3.01 2.32 28.64
N LEU A 25 -2.33 3.35 29.16
CA LEU A 25 -0.98 3.20 29.75
C LEU A 25 -0.97 2.34 31.02
N LYS A 26 -2.03 2.37 31.82
CA LYS A 26 -2.13 1.62 33.09
C LYS A 26 -2.54 0.16 32.92
N ASN A 27 -3.26 -0.19 31.84
CA ASN A 27 -3.72 -1.56 31.59
C ASN A 27 -3.59 -1.96 30.10
N PRO A 28 -2.36 -2.05 29.57
CA PRO A 28 -2.14 -2.39 28.16
C PRO A 28 -2.71 -3.77 27.82
N GLY A 29 -2.59 -4.76 28.70
CA GLY A 29 -3.13 -6.10 28.49
C GLY A 29 -4.66 -6.15 28.43
N GLY A 30 -5.34 -5.37 29.29
CA GLY A 30 -6.81 -5.27 29.29
C GLY A 30 -7.33 -4.61 28.01
N PHE A 31 -6.63 -3.58 27.52
CA PHE A 31 -6.92 -2.94 26.25
C PHE A 31 -6.75 -3.91 25.07
N VAL A 32 -5.63 -4.63 25.00
CA VAL A 32 -5.38 -5.63 23.93
C VAL A 32 -6.46 -6.72 23.94
N LEU A 33 -6.81 -7.27 25.11
CA LEU A 33 -7.87 -8.27 25.22
C LEU A 33 -9.25 -7.72 24.81
N CYS A 34 -9.54 -6.46 25.13
CA CYS A 34 -10.76 -5.78 24.70
C CYS A 34 -10.81 -5.64 23.17
N VAL A 35 -9.71 -5.19 22.56
CA VAL A 35 -9.57 -5.05 21.10
C VAL A 35 -9.71 -6.41 20.41
N LEU A 36 -9.04 -7.46 20.90
CA LEU A 36 -9.13 -8.80 20.33
C LEU A 36 -10.55 -9.38 20.43
N LYS A 37 -11.23 -9.21 21.57
CA LYS A 37 -12.63 -9.64 21.73
C LYS A 37 -13.56 -8.88 20.78
N ALA A 38 -13.37 -7.56 20.65
CA ALA A 38 -14.14 -6.73 19.73
C ALA A 38 -13.88 -7.11 18.26
N PHE A 39 -12.62 -7.34 17.88
CA PHE A 39 -12.22 -7.77 16.55
C PHE A 39 -12.86 -9.10 16.17
N ARG A 40 -12.81 -10.09 17.07
CA ARG A 40 -13.47 -11.39 16.85
C ARG A 40 -14.98 -11.26 16.78
N LYS A 41 -15.61 -10.41 17.61
CA LYS A 41 -17.05 -10.15 17.58
C LYS A 41 -17.51 -9.51 16.26
N ASN A 42 -16.67 -8.66 15.67
CA ASN A 42 -16.95 -7.99 14.40
C ASN A 42 -16.49 -8.81 13.18
N GLN A 43 -16.30 -10.12 13.33
CA GLN A 43 -15.82 -11.01 12.27
C GLN A 43 -14.52 -10.53 11.59
N GLY A 44 -13.69 -9.76 12.29
CA GLY A 44 -12.51 -9.12 11.73
C GLY A 44 -11.55 -10.13 11.09
N LEU A 45 -11.43 -11.33 11.66
CA LEU A 45 -10.60 -12.40 11.11
C LEU A 45 -11.13 -12.91 9.76
N LEU A 46 -12.45 -13.09 9.64
CA LEU A 46 -13.08 -13.57 8.41
C LEU A 46 -12.94 -12.53 7.30
N LEU A 47 -13.19 -11.26 7.61
CA LEU A 47 -13.07 -10.18 6.64
C LEU A 47 -11.61 -9.94 6.24
N ALA A 48 -10.67 -9.92 7.19
CA ALA A 48 -9.25 -9.79 6.88
C ALA A 48 -8.73 -10.98 6.05
N GLY A 49 -9.15 -12.20 6.37
CA GLY A 49 -8.82 -13.39 5.59
C GLY A 49 -9.37 -13.33 4.17
N ALA A 50 -10.63 -12.88 4.01
CA ALA A 50 -11.23 -12.70 2.70
C ALA A 50 -10.48 -11.62 1.88
N VAL A 51 -10.17 -10.46 2.47
CA VAL A 51 -9.38 -9.42 1.78
C VAL A 51 -8.01 -9.98 1.34
N ALA A 52 -7.31 -10.68 2.24
CA ALA A 52 -6.00 -11.25 1.93
C ALA A 52 -6.07 -12.30 0.82
N TYR A 53 -7.05 -13.20 0.86
CA TYR A 53 -7.23 -14.26 -0.14
C TYR A 53 -7.50 -13.68 -1.53
N TYR A 54 -8.46 -12.75 -1.65
CA TYR A 54 -8.75 -12.13 -2.95
C TYR A 54 -7.58 -11.28 -3.45
N THR A 55 -6.83 -10.64 -2.56
CA THR A 55 -5.60 -9.92 -2.93
C THR A 55 -4.54 -10.87 -3.49
N LEU A 56 -4.26 -11.98 -2.81
CA LEU A 56 -3.28 -12.98 -3.25
C LEU A 56 -3.68 -13.61 -4.60
N LEU A 57 -4.97 -13.87 -4.80
CA LEU A 57 -5.51 -14.37 -6.06
C LEU A 57 -5.33 -13.37 -7.21
N SER A 58 -5.47 -12.07 -6.94
CA SER A 58 -5.25 -10.99 -7.92
C SER A 58 -3.77 -10.66 -8.17
N LEU A 59 -2.87 -11.03 -7.25
CA LEU A 59 -1.45 -10.73 -7.32
C LEU A 59 -0.78 -11.44 -8.50
N ILE A 60 -1.12 -12.71 -8.74
CA ILE A 60 -0.51 -13.50 -9.81
C ILE A 60 -0.80 -12.89 -11.20
N PRO A 61 -2.07 -12.63 -11.59
CA PRO A 61 -2.36 -11.95 -12.85
C PRO A 61 -1.67 -10.59 -12.98
N LEU A 62 -1.62 -9.81 -11.89
CA LEU A 62 -0.97 -8.51 -11.88
C LEU A 62 0.53 -8.62 -12.19
N LEU A 63 1.24 -9.58 -11.58
CA LEU A 63 2.67 -9.79 -11.84
C LEU A 63 2.94 -10.19 -13.29
N ILE A 64 2.12 -11.08 -13.87
CA ILE A 64 2.29 -11.50 -15.27
C ILE A 64 1.99 -10.33 -16.21
N LEU A 65 0.92 -9.57 -15.96
CA LEU A 65 0.60 -8.37 -16.74
C LEU A 65 1.70 -7.30 -16.64
N MET A 66 2.28 -7.13 -15.45
CA MET A 66 3.43 -6.25 -15.25
C MET A 66 4.63 -6.73 -16.08
N LEU A 67 4.92 -8.03 -16.10
CA LEU A 67 6.01 -8.60 -16.90
C LEU A 67 5.78 -8.40 -18.39
N ILE A 68 4.57 -8.68 -18.88
CA ILE A 68 4.16 -8.41 -20.27
C ILE A 68 4.29 -6.92 -20.59
N GLY A 69 3.82 -6.04 -19.72
CA GLY A 69 3.95 -4.59 -19.92
C GLY A 69 5.42 -4.15 -20.00
N LEU A 70 6.26 -4.69 -19.13
CA LEU A 70 7.67 -4.35 -19.06
C LEU A 70 8.46 -4.88 -20.27
N SER A 71 8.08 -6.02 -20.84
CA SER A 71 8.71 -6.59 -22.05
C SER A 71 8.49 -5.74 -23.31
N HIS A 72 7.55 -4.78 -23.30
CA HIS A 72 7.38 -3.82 -24.40
C HIS A 72 8.44 -2.71 -24.37
N VAL A 73 9.06 -2.46 -23.21
CA VAL A 73 10.04 -1.38 -22.99
C VAL A 73 11.45 -1.94 -22.80
N ILE A 74 11.58 -3.15 -22.27
CA ILE A 74 12.83 -3.84 -21.99
C ILE A 74 12.96 -5.08 -22.87
N ASP A 75 14.17 -5.33 -23.37
CA ASP A 75 14.48 -6.56 -24.10
C ASP A 75 14.09 -7.82 -23.30
N GLN A 76 13.36 -8.73 -23.95
CA GLN A 76 12.80 -9.92 -23.33
C GLN A 76 13.88 -10.86 -22.79
N ALA A 77 15.02 -11.00 -23.47
CA ALA A 77 16.10 -11.87 -23.01
C ALA A 77 16.73 -11.33 -21.73
N ARG A 78 16.93 -10.00 -21.65
CA ARG A 78 17.40 -9.35 -20.42
C ARG A 78 16.42 -9.51 -19.27
N LEU A 79 15.12 -9.32 -19.53
CA LEU A 79 14.07 -9.47 -18.52
C LEU A 79 14.02 -10.90 -17.95
N LEU A 80 14.03 -11.91 -18.83
CA LEU A 80 14.01 -13.31 -18.42
C LEU A 80 15.30 -13.72 -17.69
N ALA A 81 16.47 -13.22 -18.10
CA ALA A 81 17.72 -13.49 -17.40
C ALA A 81 17.70 -12.95 -15.96
N THR A 82 17.20 -11.72 -15.77
CA THR A 82 17.01 -11.14 -14.44
C THR A 82 15.98 -11.93 -13.61
N MET A 83 14.88 -12.40 -14.22
CA MET A 83 13.92 -13.27 -13.53
C MET A 83 14.55 -14.61 -13.12
N THR A 84 15.39 -15.21 -13.95
CA THR A 84 16.11 -16.44 -13.58
C THR A 84 16.95 -16.23 -12.34
N GLU A 85 17.74 -15.16 -12.28
CA GLU A 85 18.60 -14.84 -11.14
C GLU A 85 17.79 -14.67 -9.83
N TYR A 86 16.71 -13.88 -9.88
CA TYR A 86 15.86 -13.69 -8.69
C TYR A 86 15.07 -14.93 -8.31
N LEU A 87 14.57 -15.70 -9.28
CA LEU A 87 13.84 -16.93 -8.99
C LEU A 87 14.75 -18.04 -8.48
N ASP A 88 16.02 -18.07 -8.88
CA ASP A 88 16.98 -19.06 -8.36
C ASP A 88 17.27 -18.84 -6.87
N PHE A 89 17.26 -17.57 -6.43
CA PHE A 89 17.35 -17.23 -5.01
C PHE A 89 16.10 -17.66 -4.20
N ILE A 90 14.89 -17.56 -4.79
CA ILE A 90 13.63 -17.86 -4.08
C ILE A 90 13.29 -19.37 -4.12
N VAL A 91 13.44 -20.00 -5.29
CA VAL A 91 13.12 -21.41 -5.55
C VAL A 91 14.30 -22.06 -6.27
N PRO A 92 15.38 -22.38 -5.53
CA PRO A 92 16.58 -22.96 -6.12
C PRO A 92 16.26 -24.25 -6.88
N GLY A 93 16.75 -24.36 -8.12
CA GLY A 93 16.60 -25.55 -8.96
C GLY A 93 15.29 -25.66 -9.76
N GLN A 94 14.31 -24.76 -9.56
CA GLN A 94 13.10 -24.69 -10.41
C GLN A 94 12.98 -23.38 -11.20
N SER A 95 13.98 -22.49 -11.10
CA SER A 95 14.03 -21.20 -11.80
C SER A 95 13.86 -21.34 -13.31
N SER A 96 14.54 -22.30 -13.95
CA SER A 96 14.47 -22.53 -15.39
C SER A 96 13.09 -22.97 -15.89
N ALA A 97 12.38 -23.81 -15.13
CA ALA A 97 11.03 -24.25 -15.46
C ALA A 97 10.03 -23.08 -15.38
N LEU A 98 10.10 -22.29 -14.30
CA LEU A 98 9.25 -21.11 -14.12
C LEU A 98 9.50 -20.05 -15.18
N VAL A 99 10.77 -19.77 -15.52
CA VAL A 99 11.13 -18.81 -16.57
C VAL A 99 10.71 -19.31 -17.96
N GLY A 100 10.70 -20.63 -18.19
CA GLY A 100 10.15 -21.23 -19.40
C GLY A 100 8.66 -20.93 -19.58
N GLU A 101 7.87 -21.06 -18.51
CA GLU A 101 6.44 -20.69 -18.52
C GLU A 101 6.26 -19.17 -18.73
N LEU A 102 7.05 -18.34 -18.04
CA LEU A 102 7.03 -16.88 -18.24
C LEU A 102 7.36 -16.50 -19.68
N ARG A 103 8.30 -17.19 -20.33
CA ARG A 103 8.61 -16.99 -21.74
C ARG A 103 7.40 -17.32 -22.63
N ALA A 104 6.70 -18.42 -22.38
CA ALA A 104 5.49 -18.77 -23.12
C ALA A 104 4.38 -17.71 -22.96
N PHE A 105 4.23 -17.16 -21.76
CA PHE A 105 3.32 -16.04 -21.49
C PHE A 105 3.70 -14.76 -22.26
N LEU A 106 4.98 -14.45 -22.36
CA LEU A 106 5.46 -13.28 -23.11
C LEU A 106 5.29 -13.48 -24.63
N GLU A 107 5.58 -14.68 -25.16
CA GLU A 107 5.41 -15.00 -26.57
C GLU A 107 3.93 -14.89 -27.01
N HIS A 108 2.98 -15.25 -26.14
CA HIS A 108 1.54 -15.11 -26.38
C HIS A 108 0.90 -13.92 -25.65
N GLY A 109 1.71 -12.91 -25.31
CA GLY A 109 1.33 -11.83 -24.39
C GLY A 109 0.12 -11.01 -24.82
N GLN A 110 -0.14 -10.85 -26.13
CA GLN A 110 -1.31 -10.11 -26.60
C GLN A 110 -2.63 -10.84 -26.29
N THR A 111 -2.69 -12.15 -26.54
CA THR A 111 -3.91 -12.95 -26.32
C THR A 111 -4.10 -13.26 -24.84
N ILE A 112 -3.04 -13.73 -24.18
CA ILE A 112 -3.09 -14.08 -22.76
C ILE A 112 -3.22 -12.83 -21.89
N GLY A 113 -2.62 -11.71 -22.29
CA GLY A 113 -2.71 -10.43 -21.59
C GLY A 113 -4.16 -9.94 -21.46
N VAL A 114 -4.97 -10.04 -22.51
CA VAL A 114 -6.39 -9.65 -22.43
C VAL A 114 -7.16 -10.54 -21.44
N VAL A 115 -6.95 -11.86 -21.50
CA VAL A 115 -7.60 -12.80 -20.58
C VAL A 115 -7.18 -12.54 -19.13
N LEU A 116 -5.90 -12.33 -18.89
CA LEU A 116 -5.36 -12.00 -17.57
C LEU A 116 -5.86 -10.65 -17.08
N LEU A 117 -5.99 -9.65 -17.95
CA LEU A 117 -6.54 -8.34 -17.60
C LEU A 117 -8.00 -8.45 -17.15
N VAL A 118 -8.83 -9.18 -17.90
CA VAL A 118 -10.23 -9.42 -17.53
C VAL A 118 -10.32 -10.18 -16.19
N THR A 119 -9.51 -11.23 -16.04
CA THR A 119 -9.46 -12.03 -14.81
C THR A 119 -9.01 -11.20 -13.61
N MET A 120 -8.01 -10.33 -13.81
CA MET A 120 -7.51 -9.41 -12.80
C MET A 120 -8.59 -8.41 -12.39
N VAL A 121 -9.29 -7.79 -13.34
CA VAL A 121 -10.40 -6.86 -13.04
C VAL A 121 -11.49 -7.54 -12.22
N PHE A 122 -11.84 -8.79 -12.55
CA PHE A 122 -12.83 -9.57 -11.81
C PHE A 122 -12.39 -9.86 -10.37
N PHE A 123 -11.18 -10.39 -10.16
CA PHE A 123 -10.67 -10.67 -8.82
C PHE A 123 -10.47 -9.39 -7.99
N SER A 124 -10.01 -8.32 -8.60
CA SER A 124 -9.89 -7.03 -7.93
C SER A 124 -11.26 -6.46 -7.55
N ALA A 125 -12.29 -6.60 -8.39
CA ALA A 125 -13.65 -6.19 -8.02
C ALA A 125 -14.17 -6.94 -6.78
N LEU A 126 -13.90 -8.25 -6.68
CA LEU A 126 -14.22 -9.04 -5.48
C LEU A 126 -13.41 -8.56 -4.27
N ALA A 127 -12.11 -8.32 -4.42
CA ALA A 127 -11.24 -7.81 -3.36
C ALA A 127 -11.72 -6.45 -2.83
N PHE A 128 -12.07 -5.51 -3.72
CA PHE A 128 -12.62 -4.21 -3.32
C PHE A 128 -13.97 -4.34 -2.64
N THR A 129 -14.84 -5.22 -3.12
CA THR A 129 -16.14 -5.46 -2.49
C THR A 129 -15.97 -5.96 -1.05
N VAL A 130 -15.06 -6.90 -0.83
CA VAL A 130 -14.76 -7.43 0.51
C VAL A 130 -14.13 -6.35 1.39
N LEU A 131 -13.24 -5.52 0.81
CA LEU A 131 -12.63 -4.41 1.51
C LEU A 131 -13.66 -3.33 1.89
N GLU A 132 -14.59 -2.99 1.00
CA GLU A 132 -15.70 -2.07 1.26
C GLU A 132 -16.60 -2.62 2.38
N ASN A 133 -16.92 -3.91 2.33
CA ASN A 133 -17.66 -4.58 3.41
C ASN A 133 -16.90 -4.51 4.73
N ALA A 134 -15.58 -4.73 4.75
CA ALA A 134 -14.74 -4.60 5.95
C ALA A 134 -14.77 -3.17 6.51
N MET A 135 -14.66 -2.18 5.64
CA MET A 135 -14.74 -0.78 6.02
C MET A 135 -16.14 -0.43 6.56
N SER A 136 -17.22 -0.97 5.98
CA SER A 136 -18.58 -0.74 6.48
C SER A 136 -18.78 -1.28 7.91
N VAL A 137 -18.14 -2.40 8.25
CA VAL A 137 -18.17 -2.99 9.59
C VAL A 137 -17.31 -2.18 10.56
N ILE A 138 -16.13 -1.70 10.15
CA ILE A 138 -15.26 -0.85 10.98
C ILE A 138 -15.89 0.52 11.26
N PHE A 139 -16.58 1.11 10.27
CA PHE A 139 -17.19 2.43 10.34
C PHE A 139 -18.72 2.41 10.55
N TYR A 140 -19.26 1.30 11.06
CA TYR A 140 -20.70 1.03 11.22
C TYR A 140 -21.50 2.20 11.82
N HIS A 141 -20.89 3.01 12.70
CA HIS A 141 -21.55 4.12 13.39
C HIS A 141 -21.64 5.45 12.60
N ARG A 142 -20.97 5.60 11.45
CA ARG A 142 -20.87 6.89 10.72
C ARG A 142 -21.24 6.82 9.23
N VAL A 143 -21.48 5.63 8.68
CA VAL A 143 -21.68 5.41 7.22
C VAL A 143 -23.12 5.66 6.74
N ALA A 144 -24.10 5.81 7.65
CA ALA A 144 -25.52 5.82 7.28
C ALA A 144 -26.03 7.06 6.50
N VAL A 145 -25.24 8.13 6.27
CA VAL A 145 -25.86 9.45 5.93
C VAL A 145 -25.44 10.09 4.60
N ARG A 146 -24.55 9.54 3.75
CA ARG A 146 -24.32 10.17 2.42
C ARG A 146 -23.89 9.24 1.30
N ARG A 147 -24.81 8.99 0.36
CA ARG A 147 -24.55 8.35 -0.93
C ARG A 147 -23.73 9.30 -1.82
N ARG A 148 -22.43 9.05 -2.00
CA ARG A 148 -21.75 9.49 -3.23
C ARG A 148 -22.28 8.66 -4.40
N ARG A 149 -22.19 9.19 -5.62
CA ARG A 149 -22.59 8.45 -6.83
C ARG A 149 -21.81 7.14 -6.87
N PHE A 150 -22.51 6.00 -6.95
CA PHE A 150 -21.94 4.65 -6.88
C PHE A 150 -20.73 4.46 -7.80
N VAL A 151 -20.79 5.03 -9.01
CA VAL A 151 -19.70 5.02 -10.00
C VAL A 151 -18.41 5.68 -9.47
N VAL A 152 -18.51 6.78 -8.73
CA VAL A 152 -17.34 7.45 -8.16
C VAL A 152 -16.75 6.64 -7.01
N SER A 153 -17.58 5.95 -6.23
CA SER A 153 -17.12 5.06 -5.15
C SER A 153 -16.41 3.82 -5.70
N ALA A 154 -16.89 3.29 -6.83
CA ALA A 154 -16.30 2.14 -7.49
C ALA A 154 -15.01 2.49 -8.26
N LEU A 155 -14.93 3.68 -8.90
CA LEU A 155 -13.79 4.07 -9.74
C LEU A 155 -12.59 4.62 -8.95
N LEU A 156 -12.85 5.28 -7.82
CA LEU A 156 -11.83 5.95 -7.01
C LEU A 156 -10.73 5.00 -6.47
N PRO A 157 -11.01 3.76 -6.03
CA PRO A 157 -9.98 2.78 -5.68
C PRO A 157 -9.04 2.43 -6.83
N TYR A 158 -9.56 2.27 -8.05
CA TYR A 158 -8.74 1.95 -9.22
C TYR A 158 -7.82 3.11 -9.60
N VAL A 159 -8.36 4.33 -9.64
CA VAL A 159 -7.57 5.54 -9.90
C VAL A 159 -6.48 5.72 -8.84
N PHE A 160 -6.83 5.50 -7.57
CA PHE A 160 -5.88 5.54 -6.47
C PHE A 160 -4.73 4.54 -6.64
N ILE A 161 -5.04 3.29 -7.01
CA ILE A 161 -4.02 2.26 -7.24
C ILE A 161 -3.12 2.60 -8.43
N VAL A 162 -3.66 3.20 -9.50
CA VAL A 162 -2.84 3.69 -10.62
C VAL A 162 -1.85 4.77 -10.14
N PHE A 163 -2.32 5.74 -9.34
CA PHE A 163 -1.42 6.75 -8.76
C PHE A 163 -0.38 6.15 -7.79
N LEU A 164 -0.77 5.16 -6.99
CA LEU A 164 0.13 4.47 -6.07
C LEU A 164 1.20 3.69 -6.85
N GLY A 165 0.81 2.99 -7.92
CA GLY A 165 1.73 2.31 -8.83
C GLY A 165 2.68 3.28 -9.55
N LEU A 166 2.17 4.42 -10.03
CA LEU A 166 3.00 5.47 -10.64
C LEU A 166 3.99 6.05 -9.62
N GLY A 167 3.52 6.34 -8.41
CA GLY A 167 4.36 6.83 -7.31
C GLY A 167 5.45 5.83 -6.94
N LEU A 168 5.11 4.54 -6.85
CA LEU A 168 6.07 3.47 -6.63
C LEU A 168 7.13 3.42 -7.74
N LEU A 169 6.72 3.51 -9.01
CA LEU A 169 7.63 3.52 -10.16
C LEU A 169 8.60 4.71 -10.08
N VAL A 170 8.10 5.91 -9.77
CA VAL A 170 8.93 7.10 -9.55
C VAL A 170 9.94 6.86 -8.42
N VAL A 171 9.48 6.33 -7.28
CA VAL A 171 10.37 6.00 -6.15
C VAL A 171 11.42 4.97 -6.55
N THR A 172 11.08 3.93 -7.30
CA THR A 172 12.03 2.92 -7.80
C THR A 172 13.08 3.54 -8.72
N VAL A 173 12.68 4.43 -9.64
CA VAL A 173 13.63 5.11 -10.54
C VAL A 173 14.55 6.05 -9.76
N VAL A 174 14.01 6.83 -8.83
CA VAL A 174 14.79 7.74 -7.97
C VAL A 174 15.77 6.94 -7.10
N ALA A 175 15.30 5.87 -6.46
CA ALA A 175 16.14 4.98 -5.66
C ALA A 175 17.25 4.35 -6.51
N GLY A 176 16.93 3.85 -7.70
CA GLY A 176 17.92 3.32 -8.63
C GLY A 176 18.98 4.35 -9.03
N LYS A 177 18.57 5.61 -9.29
CA LYS A 177 19.50 6.70 -9.58
C LYS A 177 20.39 7.06 -8.37
N LEU A 178 19.83 7.08 -7.16
CA LEU A 178 20.58 7.31 -5.93
C LEU A 178 21.67 6.25 -5.73
N VAL A 179 21.33 4.97 -5.90
CA VAL A 179 22.30 3.87 -5.85
C VAL A 179 23.42 4.04 -6.89
N THR A 180 23.10 4.47 -8.11
CA THR A 180 24.13 4.75 -9.14
C THR A 180 25.00 5.98 -8.86
N LEU A 181 24.49 6.95 -8.10
CA LEU A 181 25.23 8.13 -7.66
C LEU A 181 26.15 7.80 -6.48
N ALA A 182 25.73 6.89 -5.59
CA ALA A 182 26.52 6.42 -4.46
C ALA A 182 27.84 5.76 -4.87
N THR A 183 27.89 5.16 -6.08
CA THR A 183 29.10 4.51 -6.61
C THR A 183 30.14 5.50 -7.16
N HIS A 184 29.80 6.78 -7.29
CA HIS A 184 30.73 7.83 -7.73
C HIS A 184 31.38 8.52 -6.52
N ASN A 185 32.67 8.24 -6.30
CA ASN A 185 33.46 8.95 -5.29
C ASN A 185 33.85 10.35 -5.82
N ILE A 186 33.38 11.42 -5.18
CA ILE A 186 33.83 12.80 -5.48
C ILE A 186 34.83 13.22 -4.41
N THR A 187 36.06 13.51 -4.81
CA THR A 187 37.12 14.01 -3.93
C THR A 187 36.91 15.49 -3.63
N VAL A 188 36.28 15.79 -2.49
CA VAL A 188 36.15 17.16 -1.98
C VAL A 188 37.22 17.35 -0.89
N PHE A 189 38.08 18.37 -1.04
CA PHE A 189 39.14 18.71 -0.07
C PHE A 189 40.22 17.64 0.18
N GLY A 190 40.49 16.74 -0.76
CA GLY A 190 41.55 15.72 -0.61
C GLY A 190 41.23 14.63 0.42
N VAL A 191 40.01 14.63 0.97
CA VAL A 191 39.45 13.55 1.79
C VAL A 191 38.40 12.85 0.92
N PRO A 192 38.43 11.51 0.78
CA PRO A 192 37.36 10.80 0.11
C PRO A 192 36.09 10.93 0.98
N HIS A 193 35.19 11.83 0.60
CA HIS A 193 33.82 11.82 1.10
C HIS A 193 32.99 11.01 0.11
N SER A 194 32.62 9.81 0.52
CA SER A 194 31.75 8.97 -0.28
C SER A 194 30.34 9.57 -0.29
N LEU A 195 29.73 9.66 -1.47
CA LEU A 195 28.31 9.96 -1.61
C LEU A 195 27.43 8.79 -1.13
N SER A 196 28.04 7.69 -0.66
CA SER A 196 27.38 6.53 -0.05
C SER A 196 26.51 6.96 1.13
N ASP A 197 27.05 7.74 2.06
CA ASP A 197 26.37 8.04 3.32
C ASP A 197 25.16 8.94 3.09
N LEU A 198 25.28 9.88 2.14
CA LEU A 198 24.17 10.73 1.70
C LEU A 198 23.11 9.92 0.94
N SER A 199 23.52 9.01 0.06
CA SER A 199 22.59 8.14 -0.66
C SER A 199 21.83 7.21 0.28
N ASP A 200 22.51 6.58 1.23
CA ASP A 200 21.90 5.68 2.21
C ASP A 200 20.90 6.43 3.10
N TYR A 201 21.25 7.65 3.53
CA TYR A 201 20.34 8.51 4.27
C TYR A 201 19.12 8.94 3.44
N LEU A 202 19.33 9.33 2.17
CA LEU A 202 18.24 9.70 1.26
C LEU A 202 17.33 8.52 0.93
N LEU A 203 17.89 7.33 0.73
CA LEU A 203 17.13 6.10 0.51
C LEU A 203 16.30 5.74 1.74
N TYR A 204 16.86 5.87 2.95
CA TYR A 204 16.13 5.66 4.19
C TYR A 204 14.97 6.65 4.34
N LEU A 205 15.24 7.95 4.14
CA LEU A 205 14.23 8.99 4.27
C LEU A 205 13.13 8.85 3.19
N LEU A 206 13.50 8.46 1.98
CA LEU A 206 12.56 8.15 0.90
C LEU A 206 11.67 6.97 1.24
N GLY A 207 12.22 5.91 1.84
CA GLY A 207 11.47 4.74 2.31
C GLY A 207 10.46 5.12 3.40
N VAL A 208 10.92 5.79 4.46
CA VAL A 208 10.06 6.23 5.57
C VAL A 208 8.97 7.19 5.08
N ALA A 209 9.33 8.18 4.24
CA ALA A 209 8.36 9.11 3.67
C ALA A 209 7.35 8.38 2.77
N GLY A 210 7.81 7.41 1.98
CA GLY A 210 6.97 6.56 1.13
C GLY A 210 5.93 5.78 1.93
N GLU A 211 6.35 5.11 3.01
CA GLU A 211 5.44 4.38 3.91
C GLU A 211 4.39 5.30 4.54
N ILE A 212 4.81 6.45 5.08
CA ILE A 212 3.90 7.43 5.68
C ILE A 212 2.89 7.93 4.64
N LEU A 213 3.35 8.25 3.43
CA LEU A 213 2.51 8.75 2.35
C LEU A 213 1.50 7.68 1.91
N ILE A 214 1.93 6.43 1.73
CA ILE A 214 1.05 5.30 1.38
C ILE A 214 -0.03 5.11 2.44
N LEU A 215 0.34 5.04 3.73
CA LEU A 215 -0.62 4.88 4.83
C LEU A 215 -1.60 6.06 4.92
N THR A 216 -1.09 7.28 4.79
CA THR A 216 -1.91 8.50 4.79
C THR A 216 -2.89 8.50 3.62
N ALA A 217 -2.43 8.11 2.44
CA ALA A 217 -3.26 8.09 1.25
C ALA A 217 -4.33 7.00 1.31
N ILE A 218 -4.00 5.80 1.80
CA ILE A 218 -5.00 4.75 2.07
C ILE A 218 -6.07 5.27 3.04
N TYR A 219 -5.67 5.92 4.13
CA TYR A 219 -6.59 6.44 5.13
C TYR A 219 -7.45 7.60 4.61
N LEU A 220 -6.94 8.40 3.69
CA LEU A 220 -7.67 9.54 3.13
C LEU A 220 -8.65 9.11 2.03
N VAL A 221 -8.26 8.11 1.23
CA VAL A 221 -8.96 7.71 0.01
C VAL A 221 -10.02 6.64 0.28
N MET A 222 -9.74 5.65 1.14
CA MET A 222 -10.65 4.51 1.35
C MET A 222 -11.93 4.77 2.16
N PRO A 223 -11.98 5.66 3.16
CA PRO A 223 -13.22 5.86 3.90
C PRO A 223 -14.19 6.74 3.10
N VAL A 224 -15.37 6.18 2.84
CA VAL A 224 -16.54 6.89 2.25
C VAL A 224 -17.03 8.06 3.12
N GLY A 225 -16.56 8.16 4.38
CA GLY A 225 -16.75 9.30 5.28
C GLY A 225 -15.50 10.19 5.32
N ARG A 226 -15.67 11.50 5.17
CA ARG A 226 -14.57 12.47 5.18
C ARG A 226 -13.84 12.44 6.53
N LEU A 227 -12.59 12.02 6.53
CA LEU A 227 -11.71 12.19 7.70
C LEU A 227 -11.06 13.56 7.59
N SER A 228 -11.23 14.39 8.61
CA SER A 228 -10.57 15.69 8.64
C SER A 228 -9.07 15.45 8.70
N LEU A 229 -8.31 16.07 7.78
CA LEU A 229 -6.84 15.97 7.65
C LEU A 229 -6.06 16.10 8.97
N ARG A 230 -6.65 16.76 9.98
CA ARG A 230 -6.05 16.97 11.31
C ARG A 230 -5.92 15.72 12.19
N HIS A 231 -6.58 14.61 11.85
CA HIS A 231 -6.49 13.36 12.62
C HIS A 231 -5.55 12.31 12.01
N ALA A 232 -5.08 12.51 10.77
CA ALA A 232 -4.21 11.54 10.07
C ALA A 232 -2.71 11.86 10.21
N LEU A 233 -2.36 13.03 10.75
CA LEU A 233 -0.97 13.50 10.90
C LEU A 233 -0.49 13.50 12.36
N ILE A 234 -1.16 12.77 13.25
CA ILE A 234 -0.78 12.63 14.67
C ILE A 234 -0.53 11.17 14.98
#